data_AF-A0A2E7EQQ6-F1
#
_entry.id   AF-A0A2E7EQQ6-F1
#
_cell.length_a   1.000
_cell.length_b   1.000
_cell.length_c   1.000
_cell.angle_alpha   90.00
_cell.angle_beta   90.00
_cell.angle_gamma   90.00
#
_symmetry.space_group_name_H-M   'P 1'
#
loop_
_entity.id
_entity.type
_entity.pdbx_description
1 polymer ?
#
loop_
_entity_poly.entity_id
_entity_poly.type
_entity_poly.pdbx_seq_one_letter_code
_entity_poly.pdbx_strand_id
1 'polypeptide(L)'
;MQAHLYDDVPDAIQEWRQAGISVQIYSSGSVQAQRLFFGHTVAGDLLSLFDGHYDTTVGSKCEASSYGAIAQQISIAPRHILFLSDVTAELDAAAEAGMRTGLCRRPGNAPVNEGYGHDEFDHFGQV
;
A
#
# COMPACT_ATOMS: atom_id res chain seq x y z
N MET A 1 13.27 -6.72 18.39
CA MET A 1 13.36 -7.07 16.95
C MET A 1 12.83 -5.86 16.20
N GLN A 2 13.65 -5.25 15.34
CA GLN A 2 13.21 -4.14 14.49
C GLN A 2 12.57 -4.70 13.22
N ALA A 3 11.47 -4.09 12.79
CA ALA A 3 10.83 -4.40 11.53
C ALA A 3 11.74 -4.02 10.36
N HIS A 4 11.96 -4.97 9.45
CA HIS A 4 12.73 -4.73 8.23
C HIS A 4 11.86 -3.99 7.20
N LEU A 5 12.48 -3.05 6.50
CA LEU A 5 11.94 -2.34 5.34
C LEU A 5 12.95 -2.43 4.20
N TYR A 6 12.49 -2.29 2.97
CA TYR A 6 13.38 -2.03 1.84
C TYR A 6 13.94 -0.61 1.97
N ASP A 7 15.21 -0.44 1.62
CA ASP A 7 15.96 0.81 1.88
C ASP A 7 15.34 2.03 1.20
N ASP A 8 14.60 1.84 0.10
CA ASP A 8 13.96 2.92 -0.66
C ASP A 8 12.62 3.40 -0.09
N VAL A 9 11.99 2.60 0.79
CA VAL A 9 10.63 2.86 1.25
C VAL A 9 10.55 4.09 2.16
N PRO A 10 11.42 4.29 3.16
CA PRO A 10 11.32 5.46 4.03
C PRO A 10 11.46 6.79 3.26
N ASP A 11 12.45 6.88 2.37
CA ASP A 11 12.75 8.10 1.61
C ASP A 11 11.61 8.41 0.63
N ALA A 12 11.12 7.41 -0.11
CA ALA A 12 10.01 7.62 -1.06
C ALA A 12 8.72 8.08 -0.35
N ILE A 13 8.37 7.48 0.80
CA ILE A 13 7.20 7.92 1.56
C ILE A 13 7.38 9.36 2.05
N GLN A 14 8.57 9.73 2.52
CA GLN A 14 8.85 11.11 2.93
C GLN A 14 8.71 12.09 1.77
N GLU A 15 9.22 11.76 0.58
CA GLU A 15 9.08 12.58 -0.62
C GLU A 15 7.62 12.74 -1.03
N TRP A 16 6.83 11.66 -1.04
CA TRP A 16 5.39 11.72 -1.32
C TRP A 16 4.66 12.64 -0.32
N ARG A 17 5.00 12.55 0.96
CA ARG A 17 4.43 13.40 2.01
C ARG A 17 4.80 14.88 1.79
N GLN A 18 6.04 15.17 1.43
CA GLN A 18 6.50 16.53 1.10
C GLN A 18 5.80 17.08 -0.15
N ALA A 19 5.45 16.21 -1.10
CA ALA A 19 4.64 16.54 -2.28
C ALA A 19 3.14 16.70 -1.97
N GLY A 20 2.71 16.53 -0.72
CA GLY A 20 1.31 16.65 -0.30
C GLY A 20 0.45 15.40 -0.58
N ILE A 21 1.07 14.26 -0.85
CA ILE A 21 0.39 12.98 -1.04
C ILE A 21 0.11 12.36 0.34
N SER A 22 -1.14 11.97 0.57
CA SER A 22 -1.52 11.21 1.77
C SER A 22 -1.15 9.73 1.57
N VAL A 23 -0.58 9.11 2.61
CA VAL A 23 -0.08 7.73 2.55
C VAL A 23 -0.80 6.87 3.60
N GLN A 24 -1.25 5.69 3.20
CA GLN A 24 -2.09 4.81 3.99
C GLN A 24 -1.58 3.37 3.86
N ILE A 25 -1.84 2.55 4.88
CA ILE A 25 -1.50 1.13 4.86
C ILE A 25 -2.78 0.29 4.83
N TYR A 26 -2.83 -0.73 3.98
CA TYR A 26 -3.85 -1.77 4.00
C TYR A 26 -3.20 -3.15 4.00
N SER A 27 -3.38 -3.91 5.09
CA SER A 27 -2.70 -5.20 5.28
C SER A 27 -3.59 -6.22 6.00
N SER A 28 -3.29 -7.51 5.88
CA SER A 28 -3.99 -8.55 6.64
C SER A 28 -3.65 -8.57 8.13
N GLY A 29 -2.49 -8.01 8.52
CA GLY A 29 -2.14 -7.80 9.92
C GLY A 29 -3.04 -6.73 10.55
N SER A 30 -3.40 -6.90 11.83
CA SER A 30 -4.28 -5.94 12.52
C SER A 30 -3.72 -4.53 12.51
N VAL A 31 -4.57 -3.51 12.58
CA VAL A 31 -4.14 -2.10 12.69
C VAL A 31 -3.16 -1.91 13.86
N GLN A 32 -3.37 -2.61 14.97
CA GLN A 32 -2.44 -2.59 16.10
C GLN A 32 -1.06 -3.16 15.72
N ALA A 33 -1.02 -4.29 15.02
CA ALA A 33 0.23 -4.90 14.57
C ALA A 33 0.97 -4.03 13.55
N GLN A 34 0.24 -3.41 12.63
CA GLN A 34 0.81 -2.46 11.66
C GLN A 34 1.43 -1.26 12.38
N ARG A 35 0.72 -0.68 13.35
CA ARG A 35 1.25 0.45 14.13
C ARG A 35 2.50 0.07 14.92
N LEU A 36 2.50 -1.12 15.53
CA LEU A 36 3.68 -1.63 16.22
C LEU A 36 4.86 -1.84 15.26
N PHE A 37 4.60 -2.37 14.06
CA PHE A 37 5.62 -2.57 13.03
C PHE A 37 6.26 -1.24 12.61
N PHE A 38 5.44 -0.27 12.19
CA PHE A 38 5.94 1.02 11.70
C PHE A 38 6.47 1.94 12.82
N GLY A 39 6.10 1.71 14.07
CA GLY A 39 6.70 2.40 15.23
C GLY A 39 8.08 1.87 15.63
N HIS A 40 8.48 0.70 15.12
CA HIS A 40 9.71 0.02 15.51
C HIS A 40 10.46 -0.56 14.30
N THR A 41 10.78 0.27 13.31
CA THR A 41 11.51 -0.14 12.11
C THR A 41 13.02 0.03 12.27
N VAL A 42 13.79 -0.55 11.34
CA VAL A 42 15.24 -0.29 11.20
C VAL A 42 15.57 1.18 10.87
N ALA A 43 14.62 1.91 10.29
CA ALA A 43 14.72 3.33 9.96
C ALA A 43 14.16 4.25 11.06
N GLY A 44 13.81 3.70 12.23
CA GLY A 44 13.18 4.44 13.33
C GLY A 44 11.65 4.35 13.33
N ASP A 45 11.00 5.30 14.01
CA ASP A 45 9.54 5.42 14.06
C ASP A 45 9.03 6.16 12.81
N LEU A 46 8.26 5.44 11.99
CA LEU A 46 7.67 5.95 10.75
C LEU A 46 6.17 6.21 10.86
N LEU A 47 5.55 6.07 12.04
CA LEU A 47 4.10 6.20 12.21
C LEU A 47 3.56 7.54 11.73
N SER A 48 4.33 8.62 11.91
CA SER A 48 3.95 9.97 11.49
C SER A 48 3.87 10.14 9.97
N LEU A 49 4.45 9.20 9.20
CA LEU A 49 4.41 9.22 7.75
C LEU A 49 3.12 8.64 7.17
N PHE A 50 2.31 7.94 7.98
CA PHE A 50 1.06 7.32 7.55
C PHE A 50 -0.15 8.07 8.12
N ASP A 51 -1.08 8.45 7.25
CA ASP A 51 -2.34 9.10 7.63
C ASP A 51 -3.43 8.09 8.02
N GLY A 52 -3.31 6.83 7.61
CA GLY A 52 -4.32 5.80 7.84
C GLY A 52 -3.75 4.38 7.85
N HIS A 53 -4.40 3.51 8.63
CA HIS A 53 -4.13 2.08 8.71
C HIS A 53 -5.45 1.32 8.59
N TYR A 54 -5.48 0.33 7.72
CA TYR A 54 -6.63 -0.51 7.42
C TYR A 54 -6.23 -1.97 7.51
N ASP A 55 -7.08 -2.79 8.11
CA ASP A 55 -6.93 -4.24 8.11
C ASP A 55 -8.18 -4.92 7.55
N THR A 56 -8.26 -6.25 7.62
CA THR A 56 -9.40 -7.00 7.06
C THR A 56 -10.74 -6.70 7.75
N THR A 57 -10.79 -5.87 8.81
CA THR A 57 -12.05 -5.37 9.35
C THR A 57 -12.78 -4.43 8.38
N VAL A 58 -12.08 -3.82 7.42
CA VAL A 58 -12.69 -3.06 6.32
C VAL A 58 -13.31 -3.97 5.24
N GLY A 59 -12.84 -5.21 5.14
CA GLY A 59 -13.22 -6.19 4.12
C GLY A 59 -12.01 -6.98 3.60
N SER A 60 -12.27 -7.95 2.70
CA SER A 60 -11.23 -8.77 2.07
C SER A 60 -10.38 -7.94 1.09
N LYS A 61 -9.07 -8.20 1.04
CA LYS A 61 -8.16 -7.53 0.10
C LYS A 61 -8.40 -7.92 -1.37
N CYS A 62 -9.17 -8.97 -1.62
CA CYS A 62 -9.55 -9.40 -2.98
C CYS A 62 -10.96 -8.94 -3.37
N GLU A 63 -11.57 -8.00 -2.64
CA GLU A 63 -12.92 -7.50 -2.91
C GLU A 63 -12.89 -5.99 -3.17
N ALA A 64 -13.45 -5.56 -4.30
CA ALA A 64 -13.50 -4.15 -4.71
C ALA A 64 -14.22 -3.24 -3.68
N SER A 65 -15.18 -3.80 -2.94
CA SER A 65 -15.91 -3.09 -1.88
C SER A 65 -14.99 -2.56 -0.78
N SER A 66 -13.93 -3.29 -0.42
CA SER A 66 -12.95 -2.87 0.59
C SER A 66 -12.24 -1.59 0.18
N TYR A 67 -11.81 -1.50 -1.08
CA TYR A 67 -11.15 -0.34 -1.65
C TYR A 67 -12.11 0.86 -1.77
N GLY A 68 -13.35 0.61 -2.18
CA GLY A 68 -14.41 1.63 -2.17
C GLY A 68 -14.67 2.20 -0.78
N ALA A 69 -14.68 1.35 0.26
CA ALA A 69 -14.86 1.77 1.65
C ALA A 69 -13.67 2.61 2.14
N ILE A 70 -12.43 2.20 1.85
CA ILE A 70 -11.22 2.98 2.18
C ILE A 70 -11.28 4.36 1.50
N ALA A 71 -11.56 4.41 0.20
CA ALA A 71 -11.68 5.64 -0.58
C ALA A 71 -12.73 6.61 0.01
N GLN A 72 -13.88 6.06 0.43
CA GLN A 72 -14.93 6.82 1.10
C GLN A 72 -14.47 7.38 2.45
N GLN A 73 -13.79 6.57 3.27
CA GLN A 73 -13.32 6.98 4.59
C GLN A 73 -12.28 8.11 4.51
N ILE A 74 -11.38 8.07 3.52
CA ILE A 74 -10.41 9.15 3.30
C ILE A 74 -10.97 10.31 2.47
N SER A 75 -12.22 10.21 1.99
CA SER A 75 -12.89 11.21 1.16
C SER A 75 -12.13 11.56 -0.14
N ILE A 76 -11.50 10.56 -0.76
CA ILE A 76 -10.78 10.70 -2.04
C ILE A 76 -11.46 9.82 -3.09
N ALA A 77 -11.71 10.37 -4.28
CA ALA A 77 -12.26 9.58 -5.38
C ALA A 77 -11.28 8.46 -5.78
N PRO A 78 -11.73 7.21 -6.01
CA PRO A 78 -10.84 6.07 -6.29
C PRO A 78 -9.79 6.34 -7.38
N ARG A 79 -10.18 7.02 -8.47
CA ARG A 79 -9.26 7.37 -9.58
C ARG A 79 -8.05 8.23 -9.19
N HIS A 80 -8.07 8.87 -8.02
CA HIS A 80 -6.96 9.68 -7.50
C HIS A 80 -6.09 8.90 -6.50
N ILE A 81 -6.41 7.63 -6.24
CA ILE A 81 -5.68 6.73 -5.35
C ILE A 81 -4.88 5.77 -6.20
N LEU A 82 -3.58 5.63 -5.90
CA LEU A 82 -2.72 4.58 -6.43
C LEU A 82 -2.55 3.51 -5.35
N PHE A 83 -2.98 2.29 -5.63
CA PHE A 83 -2.77 1.14 -4.76
C PHE A 83 -1.56 0.33 -5.24
N LEU A 84 -0.62 0.10 -4.33
CA LEU A 84 0.62 -0.63 -4.57
C LEU A 84 0.58 -1.96 -3.80
N SER A 85 0.73 -3.09 -4.51
CA SER A 85 0.74 -4.43 -3.92
C SER A 85 1.58 -5.38 -4.77
N ASP A 86 2.13 -6.43 -4.18
CA ASP A 86 2.79 -7.53 -4.87
C ASP A 86 1.82 -8.62 -5.35
N VAL A 87 0.55 -8.54 -4.95
CA VAL A 87 -0.48 -9.55 -5.24
C VAL A 87 -1.46 -9.03 -6.29
N THR A 88 -1.46 -9.65 -7.48
CA THR A 88 -2.31 -9.20 -8.61
C THR A 88 -3.80 -9.25 -8.29
N ALA A 89 -4.28 -10.25 -7.53
CA ALA A 89 -5.69 -10.33 -7.15
C ALA A 89 -6.16 -9.15 -6.28
N GLU A 90 -5.25 -8.54 -5.50
CA GLU A 90 -5.54 -7.33 -4.74
C GLU A 90 -5.57 -6.09 -5.66
N LEU A 91 -4.67 -6.06 -6.64
CA LEU A 91 -4.64 -5.00 -7.66
C LEU A 91 -5.89 -5.05 -8.54
N ASP A 92 -6.33 -6.25 -8.96
CA ASP A 92 -7.57 -6.45 -9.73
C ASP A 92 -8.78 -5.87 -8.97
N ALA A 93 -8.90 -6.18 -7.68
CA ALA A 93 -9.96 -5.65 -6.83
C ALA A 93 -9.90 -4.12 -6.66
N ALA A 94 -8.70 -3.56 -6.50
CA ALA A 94 -8.50 -2.11 -6.43
C ALA A 94 -8.86 -1.42 -7.76
N ALA A 95 -8.47 -2.02 -8.89
CA ALA A 95 -8.79 -1.54 -10.22
C ALA A 95 -10.30 -1.59 -10.52
N GLU A 96 -10.98 -2.67 -10.10
CA GLU A 96 -12.45 -2.78 -10.18
C GLU A 96 -13.15 -1.68 -9.36
N ALA A 97 -12.58 -1.29 -8.22
CA ALA A 97 -13.05 -0.15 -7.42
C ALA A 97 -12.74 1.22 -8.06
N GLY A 98 -12.01 1.25 -9.18
CA GLY A 98 -11.65 2.45 -9.93
C GLY A 98 -10.35 3.12 -9.47
N MET A 99 -9.51 2.43 -8.71
CA MET A 99 -8.18 2.93 -8.33
C MET A 99 -7.16 2.74 -9.45
N ARG A 100 -6.10 3.56 -9.42
CA ARG A 100 -4.86 3.25 -10.15
C ARG A 100 -4.13 2.14 -9.39
N THR A 101 -3.37 1.31 -10.11
CA THR A 101 -2.73 0.14 -9.53
C THR A 101 -1.28 0.01 -9.99
N GLY A 102 -0.42 -0.47 -9.11
CA GLY A 102 0.98 -0.73 -9.38
C GLY A 102 1.46 -2.01 -8.73
N LEU A 103 2.01 -2.91 -9.53
CA LEU A 103 2.61 -4.17 -9.09
C LEU A 103 3.99 -3.91 -8.51
N CYS A 104 4.15 -4.18 -7.21
CA CYS A 104 5.43 -4.10 -6.52
C CYS A 104 6.22 -5.39 -6.68
N ARG A 105 7.40 -5.31 -7.29
CA ARG A 105 8.33 -6.43 -7.46
C ARG A 105 9.49 -6.29 -6.49
N ARG A 106 9.59 -7.23 -5.56
CA ARG A 106 10.71 -7.31 -4.62
C ARG A 106 11.35 -8.70 -4.65
N PRO A 107 12.64 -8.83 -4.30
CA PRO A 107 13.28 -10.12 -4.20
C PRO A 107 12.51 -11.08 -3.28
N GLY A 108 12.14 -12.25 -3.80
CA GLY A 108 11.38 -13.26 -3.06
C GLY A 108 9.86 -13.21 -3.24
N ASN A 109 9.33 -12.21 -3.96
CA ASN A 109 7.91 -12.21 -4.33
C ASN A 109 7.57 -13.42 -5.21
N ALA A 110 6.32 -13.87 -5.11
CA ALA A 110 5.83 -14.95 -5.95
C ALA A 110 5.90 -14.58 -7.46
N PRO A 111 6.05 -15.57 -8.35
CA PRO A 111 5.84 -15.35 -9.77
C PRO A 111 4.43 -14.83 -10.03
N VAL A 112 4.30 -13.86 -10.92
CA VAL A 112 3.01 -13.40 -11.44
C VAL A 112 2.83 -13.95 -12.85
N ASN A 113 1.60 -14.34 -13.20
CA ASN A 113 1.28 -14.77 -14.56
C ASN A 113 1.30 -13.57 -15.50
N GLU A 114 1.73 -13.71 -16.75
CA GLU A 114 1.68 -12.59 -17.72
C GLU A 114 0.25 -12.07 -17.95
N GLY A 115 0.12 -10.81 -18.37
CA GLY A 115 -1.16 -10.22 -18.77
C GLY A 115 -2.03 -9.63 -17.65
N TYR A 116 -1.45 -9.30 -16.49
CA TYR A 116 -2.17 -8.66 -15.36
C TYR A 116 -2.58 -7.21 -15.61
N GLY A 117 -1.97 -6.50 -16.57
CA GLY A 117 -2.42 -5.16 -16.96
C GLY A 117 -2.19 -4.04 -15.94
N HIS A 118 -1.27 -4.24 -14.97
CA HIS A 118 -0.83 -3.22 -14.02
C HIS A 118 0.58 -2.73 -14.35
N ASP A 119 0.84 -1.45 -14.10
CA ASP A 119 2.20 -0.90 -14.16
C ASP A 119 3.09 -1.58 -13.12
N GLU A 120 4.37 -1.78 -13.42
CA GLU A 120 5.30 -2.52 -12.58
C GLU A 120 6.37 -1.60 -11.99
N PHE A 121 6.64 -1.78 -10.69
CA PHE A 121 7.61 -1.02 -9.93
C PHE A 121 8.47 -1.95 -9.09
N ASP A 122 9.79 -1.84 -9.18
CA ASP A 122 10.73 -2.56 -8.31
C ASP A 122 11.31 -1.68 -7.19
N HIS A 123 11.05 -0.37 -7.27
CA HIS A 123 11.56 0.64 -6.36
C HIS A 123 10.56 1.80 -6.24
N PHE A 124 10.32 2.30 -5.03
CA PHE A 124 9.28 3.30 -4.79
C PHE A 124 9.62 4.69 -5.36
N GLY A 125 10.90 5.02 -5.53
CA GLY A 125 11.32 6.22 -6.26
C GLY A 125 10.95 6.25 -7.77
N GLN A 126 10.38 5.17 -8.32
CA GLN A 126 9.85 5.14 -9.69
C GLN A 126 8.39 5.63 -9.78
N VAL A 127 7.71 5.75 -8.64
CA VAL A 127 6.29 6.10 -8.52
C VAL A 127 6.13 7.61 -8.41
#